data_AF-A0A2E1VKT9-F1
#
_entry.id   AF-A0A2E1VKT9-F1
#
_cell.length_a   1.000
_cell.length_b   1.000
_cell.length_c   1.000
_cell.angle_alpha   90.00
_cell.angle_beta   90.00
_cell.angle_gamma   90.00
#
_symmetry.space_group_name_H-M   'P 1'
#
loop_
_entity.id
_entity.type
_entity.pdbx_description
1 polymer ?
#
loop_
_entity_poly.entity_id
_entity_poly.type
_entity_poly.pdbx_seq_one_letter_code
_entity_poly.pdbx_strand_id
1 'polypeptide(L)'
;MNIIKYIIFSLLSVMITSSIAFSSEILKTPPTVIGDNFAFTEGPVWVDNQNMWLFTDIPMNKIYSLDSNGNVNVWLDDSGFANGLSIDSNNNIWIAHHCG
;
A
#
# COMPACT_ATOMS: atom_id res chain seq x y z
N MET A 1 -32.31 25.87 37.11
CA MET A 1 -32.29 25.69 35.64
C MET A 1 -30.89 25.46 35.05
N ASN A 2 -29.80 25.77 35.76
CA ASN A 2 -28.44 25.70 35.18
C ASN A 2 -27.72 24.34 35.39
N ILE A 3 -27.96 23.63 36.51
CA ILE A 3 -27.34 22.31 36.79
C ILE A 3 -27.65 21.27 35.71
N ILE A 4 -28.91 21.21 35.25
CA ILE A 4 -29.35 20.25 34.23
C ILE A 4 -28.62 20.50 32.90
N LYS A 5 -28.33 21.77 32.58
CA LYS A 5 -27.60 22.16 31.38
C LYS A 5 -26.14 21.66 31.40
N TYR A 6 -25.49 21.71 32.56
CA TYR A 6 -24.12 21.20 32.73
C TYR A 6 -24.05 19.67 32.73
N ILE A 7 -25.07 18.99 33.28
CA ILE A 7 -25.18 17.52 33.21
C ILE A 7 -25.36 17.07 31.76
N ILE A 8 -26.24 17.74 30.99
CA ILE A 8 -26.45 17.44 29.57
C ILE A 8 -25.18 17.75 28.76
N PHE A 9 -24.48 18.85 29.04
CA PHE A 9 -23.24 19.21 28.35
C PHE A 9 -22.09 18.22 28.64
N SER A 10 -22.00 17.75 29.89
CA SER A 10 -21.06 16.69 30.30
C SER A 10 -21.33 15.36 29.59
N LEU A 11 -22.59 14.93 29.53
CA LEU A 11 -22.99 13.68 28.87
C LEU A 11 -22.75 13.73 27.35
N LEU A 12 -22.94 14.89 26.73
CA LEU A 12 -22.69 15.08 25.29
C LEU A 12 -21.19 15.04 24.94
N SER A 13 -20.32 15.50 25.85
CA SER A 13 -18.87 15.49 25.66
C SER A 13 -18.24 14.08 25.70
N VAL A 14 -18.85 13.15 26.44
CA VAL A 14 -18.38 11.75 26.56
C VAL A 14 -18.70 10.93 25.30
N MET A 15 -19.71 11.32 24.52
CA MET A 15 -20.13 10.59 23.31
C MET A 15 -19.27 10.88 22.08
N ILE A 16 -18.34 11.84 22.15
CA ILE A 16 -17.49 12.23 21.00
C ILE A 16 -16.22 11.37 20.89
N THR A 17 -15.83 10.63 21.94
CA THR A 17 -14.45 10.14 22.06
C THR A 17 -14.16 8.67 21.73
N SER A 18 -15.06 7.88 21.13
CA SER A 18 -14.68 6.50 20.77
C SER A 18 -15.41 5.94 19.56
N SER A 19 -14.89 6.24 18.38
CA SER A 19 -15.11 5.42 17.19
C SER A 19 -13.81 5.33 16.39
N ILE A 20 -12.78 4.72 16.98
CA ILE A 20 -11.68 4.19 16.16
C ILE A 20 -12.21 2.87 15.61
N ALA A 21 -12.87 2.93 14.45
CA ALA A 21 -13.29 1.74 13.74
C ALA A 21 -12.04 1.11 13.11
N PHE A 22 -11.54 0.04 13.73
CA PHE A 22 -10.63 -0.87 13.03
C PHE A 22 -11.48 -1.69 12.06
N SER A 23 -11.50 -1.27 10.79
CA SER A 23 -12.06 -2.07 9.72
C SER A 23 -11.06 -3.18 9.38
N SER A 24 -11.30 -4.38 9.89
CA SER A 24 -10.70 -5.57 9.31
C SER A 24 -11.59 -6.02 8.14
N GLU A 25 -11.15 -5.77 6.91
CA GLU A 25 -11.83 -6.34 5.75
C GLU A 25 -11.38 -7.80 5.59
N ILE A 26 -12.35 -8.72 5.47
CA ILE A 26 -12.04 -10.07 5.03
C ILE A 26 -11.57 -9.96 3.58
N LEU A 27 -10.33 -10.40 3.30
CA LEU A 27 -9.81 -10.45 1.94
C LEU A 27 -10.80 -11.22 1.06
N LYS A 28 -11.29 -10.58 -0.01
CA LYS A 28 -12.16 -11.23 -0.98
C LYS A 28 -11.40 -12.39 -1.62
N THR A 29 -11.86 -13.60 -1.37
CA THR A 29 -11.37 -14.83 -2.00
C THR A 29 -12.41 -15.37 -2.99
N PRO A 30 -12.03 -15.79 -4.20
CA PRO A 30 -10.66 -15.77 -4.74
C PRO A 30 -10.19 -14.36 -5.08
N PRO A 31 -8.87 -14.09 -5.05
CA PRO A 31 -8.33 -12.80 -5.47
C PRO A 31 -8.66 -12.53 -6.95
N THR A 32 -8.81 -11.25 -7.31
CA THR A 32 -8.90 -10.85 -8.71
C THR A 32 -7.50 -10.75 -9.30
N VAL A 33 -7.25 -11.45 -10.41
CA VAL A 33 -6.00 -11.34 -11.17
C VAL A 33 -6.00 -10.03 -11.95
N ILE A 34 -4.98 -9.21 -11.74
CA ILE A 34 -4.79 -7.90 -12.39
C ILE A 34 -3.69 -7.91 -13.46
N GLY A 35 -2.94 -9.01 -13.54
CA GLY A 35 -1.91 -9.26 -14.56
C GLY A 35 -1.28 -10.63 -14.33
N ASP A 36 -1.02 -11.35 -15.41
CA ASP A 36 -0.54 -12.74 -15.41
C ASP A 36 0.63 -12.99 -16.37
N ASN A 37 1.04 -11.99 -17.15
CA ASN A 37 2.12 -12.09 -18.13
C ASN A 37 3.48 -11.67 -17.54
N PHE A 38 3.86 -12.28 -16.42
CA PHE A 38 5.13 -12.06 -15.71
C PHE A 38 5.89 -13.37 -15.57
N ALA A 39 7.22 -13.31 -15.45
CA ALA A 39 8.04 -14.52 -15.28
C ALA A 39 8.14 -14.93 -13.81
N PHE A 40 8.55 -14.02 -12.93
CA PHE A 40 8.63 -14.28 -11.49
C PHE A 40 8.53 -12.98 -10.69
N THR A 41 7.34 -12.70 -10.16
CA THR A 41 7.06 -11.47 -9.42
C THR A 41 7.52 -11.55 -7.97
N GLU A 42 8.14 -10.48 -7.47
CA GLU A 42 8.67 -10.40 -6.11
C GLU A 42 8.63 -8.96 -5.57
N GLY A 43 8.92 -8.83 -4.27
CA GLY A 43 9.26 -7.55 -3.63
C GLY A 43 8.26 -6.41 -3.78
N PRO A 44 6.93 -6.61 -3.59
CA PRO A 44 5.98 -5.52 -3.71
C PRO A 44 6.18 -4.47 -2.60
N VAL A 45 6.13 -3.18 -2.97
CA VAL A 45 6.14 -2.06 -2.02
C VAL A 45 5.13 -1.00 -2.44
N TRP A 46 4.48 -0.38 -1.46
CA TRP A 46 3.51 0.69 -1.69
C TRP A 46 4.19 2.06 -1.64
N VAL A 47 4.01 2.88 -2.68
CA VAL A 47 4.58 4.24 -2.80
C VAL A 47 3.50 5.26 -2.46
N ASP A 48 3.41 5.66 -1.18
CA ASP A 48 2.33 6.50 -0.64
C ASP A 48 2.10 7.80 -1.45
N ASN A 49 3.16 8.52 -1.78
CA ASN A 49 3.06 9.82 -2.45
C ASN A 49 2.66 9.73 -3.94
N GLN A 50 2.66 8.52 -4.52
CA GLN A 50 2.27 8.27 -5.91
C GLN A 50 1.03 7.38 -6.00
N ASN A 51 0.52 6.88 -4.87
CA ASN A 51 -0.68 6.03 -4.79
C ASN A 51 -0.60 4.83 -5.74
N MET A 52 0.54 4.14 -5.74
CA MET A 52 0.82 3.00 -6.60
C MET A 52 1.64 1.93 -5.87
N TRP A 53 1.52 0.69 -6.32
CA TRP A 53 2.45 -0.37 -5.96
C TRP A 53 3.62 -0.40 -6.93
N LEU A 54 4.81 -0.70 -6.43
CA LEU A 54 5.92 -1.21 -7.24
C LEU A 54 6.13 -2.69 -6.94
N PHE A 55 6.56 -3.47 -7.92
CA PHE A 55 6.98 -4.86 -7.76
C PHE A 55 7.97 -5.23 -8.86
N THR A 56 8.80 -6.24 -8.62
CA THR A 56 9.83 -6.67 -9.57
C THR A 56 9.38 -7.87 -10.38
N ASP A 57 9.91 -8.02 -11.59
CA ASP A 57 9.92 -9.28 -12.34
C ASP A 57 11.38 -9.63 -12.66
N ILE A 58 11.95 -10.56 -11.88
CA ILE A 58 13.39 -10.78 -11.83
C ILE A 58 13.94 -11.23 -13.20
N PRO A 59 13.41 -12.29 -13.84
CA PRO A 59 13.93 -12.77 -15.12
C PRO A 59 13.72 -11.77 -16.27
N MET A 60 12.69 -10.93 -16.17
CA MET A 60 12.41 -9.89 -17.16
C MET A 60 13.25 -8.63 -16.97
N ASN A 61 14.05 -8.55 -15.89
CA ASN A 61 14.93 -7.43 -15.58
C ASN A 61 14.17 -6.08 -15.51
N LYS A 62 12.98 -6.10 -14.89
CA LYS A 62 12.07 -4.94 -14.82
C LYS A 62 11.52 -4.72 -13.41
N ILE A 63 11.19 -3.47 -13.12
CA ILE A 63 10.30 -3.08 -12.04
C ILE A 63 9.04 -2.50 -12.67
N TYR A 64 7.88 -2.97 -12.22
CA TYR A 64 6.58 -2.51 -12.68
C TYR A 64 5.92 -1.62 -11.62
N SER A 65 5.11 -0.67 -12.08
CA SER A 65 4.14 0.07 -11.26
C SER A 65 2.73 -0.43 -11.51
N LEU A 66 1.92 -0.52 -10.48
CA LEU A 66 0.48 -0.77 -10.53
C LEU A 66 -0.25 0.43 -9.93
N ASP A 67 -0.99 1.15 -10.76
CA ASP A 67 -1.79 2.31 -10.31
C ASP A 67 -3.10 1.89 -9.62
N SER A 68 -3.79 2.87 -9.02
CA SER A 68 -5.08 2.64 -8.35
C SER A 68 -6.23 2.24 -9.28
N ASN A 69 -6.05 2.38 -10.60
CA ASN A 69 -7.03 1.96 -11.60
C ASN A 69 -6.78 0.51 -12.07
N GLY A 70 -5.72 -0.15 -11.57
CA GLY A 70 -5.36 -1.50 -11.95
C GLY A 70 -4.45 -1.58 -13.18
N ASN A 71 -3.90 -0.46 -13.66
CA ASN A 71 -2.99 -0.47 -14.80
C ASN A 71 -1.57 -0.81 -14.38
N VAL A 72 -0.97 -1.80 -15.04
CA VAL A 72 0.44 -2.14 -14.88
C VAL A 72 1.27 -1.46 -15.96
N ASN A 73 2.32 -0.75 -15.56
CA ASN A 73 3.28 -0.08 -16.45
C ASN A 73 4.72 -0.42 -16.04
N VAL A 74 5.67 -0.34 -16.99
CA VAL A 74 7.11 -0.45 -16.65
C VAL A 74 7.53 0.84 -15.94
N TRP A 75 8.07 0.70 -14.73
CA TRP A 75 8.60 1.81 -13.94
C TRP A 75 10.11 1.97 -14.13
N LEU A 76 10.84 0.85 -14.14
CA LEU A 76 12.25 0.79 -14.46
C LEU A 76 12.51 -0.39 -15.38
N ASP A 77 13.16 -0.11 -16.51
CA ASP A 77 13.74 -1.13 -17.38
C ASP A 77 15.23 -1.28 -17.07
N ASP A 78 15.79 -2.45 -17.37
CA ASP A 78 17.16 -2.83 -16.99
C ASP A 78 17.42 -2.66 -15.49
N SER A 79 16.59 -3.30 -14.67
CA SER A 79 16.58 -3.15 -13.22
C SER A 79 17.79 -3.77 -12.50
N GLY A 80 18.74 -4.36 -13.23
CA GLY A 80 19.85 -5.11 -12.65
C GLY A 80 19.40 -6.38 -11.91
N PHE A 81 18.38 -7.06 -12.43
CA PHE A 81 17.75 -8.23 -11.81
C PHE A 81 17.26 -7.94 -10.37
N ALA A 82 16.58 -6.82 -10.21
CA ALA A 82 15.97 -6.42 -8.94
C ALA A 82 15.05 -7.52 -8.39
N ASN A 83 15.12 -7.74 -7.07
CA ASN A 83 14.26 -8.64 -6.30
C ASN A 83 13.51 -7.85 -5.22
N GLY A 84 14.12 -7.64 -4.05
CA GLY A 84 13.45 -6.95 -2.95
C GLY A 84 13.41 -5.44 -3.15
N LEU A 85 12.26 -4.82 -2.86
CA LEU A 85 12.10 -3.36 -2.79
C LEU A 85 11.76 -2.94 -1.35
N SER A 86 12.24 -1.76 -0.96
CA SER A 86 11.84 -1.11 0.29
C SER A 86 11.87 0.41 0.13
N ILE A 87 11.15 1.13 0.99
CA ILE A 87 11.10 2.59 0.99
C ILE A 87 11.52 3.10 2.36
N ASP A 88 12.44 4.07 2.38
CA ASP A 88 12.86 4.73 3.62
C ASP A 88 11.99 5.94 3.97
N SER A 89 12.25 6.55 5.12
CA SER A 89 11.50 7.72 5.61
C SER A 89 11.63 8.98 4.74
N ASN A 90 12.58 9.01 3.80
CA ASN A 90 12.77 10.10 2.85
C ASN A 90 12.14 9.80 1.48
N ASN A 91 11.39 8.71 1.36
CA ASN A 91 10.83 8.18 0.11
C ASN A 91 11.89 7.72 -0.92
N ASN A 92 13.10 7.36 -0.50
CA ASN A 92 14.04 6.69 -1.40
C ASN A 92 13.63 5.21 -1.54
N ILE A 93 13.75 4.69 -2.76
CA ILE A 93 13.53 3.28 -3.05
C ILE A 93 14.87 2.55 -2.96
N TRP A 94 14.93 1.55 -2.09
CA TRP A 94 16.05 0.64 -1.93
C TRP A 94 15.79 -0.63 -2.70
N ILE A 95 16.77 -1.07 -3.49
CA ILE A 95 16.66 -2.24 -4.37
C ILE A 95 17.70 -3.27 -3.97
N ALA A 96 17.26 -4.49 -3.70
CA ALA A 96 18.14 -5.65 -3.60
C ALA A 96 18.26 -6.29 -4.99
N HIS A 97 19.47 -6.24 -5.56
CA HIS A 97 19.75 -6.91 -6.83
C HIS A 97 20.10 -8.37 -6.59
N HIS A 98 19.49 -9.25 -7.37
CA HIS A 98 19.98 -10.61 -7.52
C HIS A 98 21.30 -10.55 -8.31
N CYS A 99 22.29 -11.38 -7.98
CA CYS A 99 23.48 -11.47 -8.82
C CYS A 99 23.09 -12.08 -10.17
N GLY A 100 23.47 -11.41 -11.26
CA GLY A 100 23.45 -11.96 -12.62
C GLY A 100 24.67 -12.85 -12.86
#